data_AF-A0A6V7JZU6-F1
#
_entry.id   AF-A0A6V7JZU6-F1
#
_cell.length_a   1.000
_cell.length_b   1.000
_cell.length_c   1.000
_cell.angle_alpha   90.00
_cell.angle_beta   90.00
_cell.angle_gamma   90.00
#
_symmetry.space_group_name_H-M   'P 1'
#
loop_
_entity.id
_entity.type
_entity.pdbx_description
1 polymer ?
#
loop_
_entity_poly.entity_id
_entity_poly.type
_entity_poly.pdbx_seq_one_letter_code
_entity_poly.pdbx_strand_id
1 'polypeptide(L)' 'THSSIPVVALVIEGGTNTIRSVLEYVTDEPPVPVVVCDGSGRAADLIAFMH' A
#
# COMPACT_ATOMS: atom_id res chain seq x y z
N THR A 1 -3.99 9.10 -28.00
CA THR A 1 -4.42 8.18 -26.92
C THR A 1 -3.39 8.25 -25.82
N HIS A 2 -3.66 9.00 -24.75
CA HIS A 2 -2.74 9.08 -23.60
C HIS A 2 -2.93 7.80 -22.77
N SER A 3 -2.15 6.75 -23.05
CA SER A 3 -2.20 5.52 -22.26
C SER A 3 -1.30 5.69 -21.05
N SER A 4 -1.88 5.97 -19.90
CA SER A 4 -1.14 5.94 -18.62
C SER A 4 -0.80 4.50 -18.27
N ILE A 5 0.43 4.27 -17.81
CA ILE A 5 0.88 2.94 -17.37
C ILE A 5 0.27 2.69 -15.98
N PRO A 6 -0.49 1.61 -15.77
CA PRO A 6 -1.04 1.30 -14.45
C PRO A 6 0.07 0.89 -13.49
N VAL A 7 0.01 1.38 -12.26
CA VAL A 7 0.94 1.07 -11.18
C VAL A 7 0.17 0.54 -9.98
N VAL A 8 0.77 -0.39 -9.26
CA VAL A 8 0.26 -0.95 -8.00
C VAL A 8 1.40 -1.06 -6.98
N ALA A 9 1.10 -0.89 -5.70
CA ALA A 9 2.05 -1.07 -4.61
C ALA A 9 1.79 -2.39 -3.87
N LEU A 10 2.85 -3.11 -3.51
CA LEU A 10 2.79 -4.35 -2.74
C LEU A 10 3.53 -4.18 -1.41
N VAL A 11 2.84 -4.47 -0.30
CA VAL A 11 3.37 -4.40 1.06
C VAL A 11 3.54 -5.81 1.62
N ILE A 12 4.76 -6.16 2.02
CA ILE A 12 5.11 -7.46 2.62
C ILE A 12 5.48 -7.30 4.09
N GLU A 13 6.53 -6.54 4.39
CA GLU A 13 6.84 -6.14 5.77
C GLU A 13 6.79 -4.62 5.89
N GLY A 14 7.14 -4.09 7.06
CA GLY A 14 7.31 -2.66 7.22
C GLY A 14 7.32 -2.19 8.66
N GLY A 15 7.64 -0.92 8.81
CA GLY A 15 7.52 -0.17 10.06
C GLY A 15 6.54 0.99 9.92
N THR A 16 6.63 1.95 10.83
CA THR A 16 5.74 3.13 10.85
C THR A 16 5.75 3.94 9.56
N ASN A 17 6.90 4.06 8.88
CA ASN A 17 6.99 4.76 7.60
C ASN A 17 6.21 4.05 6.49
N THR A 18 6.13 2.72 6.50
CA THR A 18 5.34 1.96 5.52
C THR A 18 3.86 2.31 5.63
N ILE A 19 3.34 2.46 6.85
CA ILE A 19 1.95 2.89 7.09
C ILE A 19 1.69 4.28 6.49
N ARG A 20 2.64 5.21 6.69
CA ARG A 20 2.55 6.55 6.07
C ARG A 20 2.56 6.47 4.54
N SER A 21 3.47 5.69 3.96
CA SER A 21 3.52 5.54 2.50
C SER A 21 2.25 4.92 1.94
N VAL A 22 1.66 3.92 2.63
CA VAL A 22 0.36 3.36 2.25
C VAL A 22 -0.73 4.43 2.28
N LEU A 23 -0.78 5.27 3.33
CA LEU A 23 -1.70 6.39 3.40
C LEU A 23 -1.49 7.35 2.21
N GLU A 24 -0.25 7.75 1.94
CA GLU A 24 0.09 8.61 0.81
C GLU A 24 -0.41 8.01 -0.52
N TYR A 25 -0.12 6.73 -0.80
CA TYR A 25 -0.55 6.05 -2.02
C TYR A 25 -2.08 6.03 -2.21
N VAL A 26 -2.83 5.71 -1.16
CA VAL A 26 -4.30 5.60 -1.27
C VAL A 26 -4.99 6.96 -1.30
N THR A 27 -4.31 8.02 -0.85
CA THR A 27 -4.81 9.40 -0.88
C THR A 27 -4.27 10.25 -2.04
N ASP A 28 -3.36 9.70 -2.86
CA ASP A 28 -2.79 10.41 -4.01
C ASP A 28 -3.85 10.63 -5.11
N GLU A 29 -3.56 11.54 -6.04
CA GLU A 29 -4.43 11.84 -7.17
C GLU A 29 -3.68 11.67 -8.52
N PRO A 30 -3.93 10.57 -9.27
CA PRO A 30 -4.87 9.48 -9.00
C PRO A 30 -4.37 8.50 -7.92
N PRO A 31 -5.28 7.84 -7.17
CA PRO A 31 -4.87 6.93 -6.10
C PRO A 31 -4.16 5.71 -6.65
N VAL A 32 -3.10 5.28 -5.96
CA VAL A 32 -2.35 4.06 -6.30
C VAL A 32 -2.92 2.89 -5.50
N PRO A 33 -3.41 1.82 -6.16
CA PRO A 33 -3.89 0.63 -5.46
C PRO A 33 -2.78 -0.05 -4.66
N VAL A 34 -3.08 -0.42 -3.42
CA VAL A 34 -2.15 -1.11 -2.51
C VAL A 34 -2.64 -2.52 -2.22
N VAL A 35 -1.77 -3.51 -2.41
CA VAL A 35 -1.96 -4.91 -2.02
C VAL A 35 -1.10 -5.20 -0.80
N VAL A 36 -1.68 -5.81 0.23
CA VAL A 36 -0.97 -6.13 1.48
C VAL A 36 -0.97 -7.64 1.67
N CYS A 37 0.20 -8.21 1.97
CA CYS A 37 0.33 -9.62 2.32
C CYS A 37 0.14 -9.82 3.82
N ASP A 38 -1.00 -10.42 4.20
CA ASP A 38 -1.29 -10.76 5.59
C ASP A 38 -0.31 -11.80 6.17
N GLY A 39 0.01 -11.68 7.46
CA GLY A 39 0.95 -12.54 8.20
C GLY A 39 2.41 -12.44 7.77
N SER A 40 2.78 -11.45 6.94
CA SER A 40 4.12 -11.32 6.39
C SER A 40 5.01 -10.30 7.10
N GLY A 41 4.47 -9.52 8.04
CA GLY A 41 5.31 -8.66 8.87
C GLY A 41 4.59 -7.58 9.68
N ARG A 42 5.36 -6.86 10.52
CA ARG A 42 4.82 -5.95 11.55
C ARG A 42 3.80 -4.94 11.03
N ALA A 43 4.16 -4.09 10.07
CA ALA A 43 3.23 -3.10 9.53
C ALA A 43 2.17 -3.72 8.61
N ALA A 44 2.54 -4.72 7.81
CA ALA A 44 1.62 -5.38 6.89
C ALA A 44 0.48 -6.08 7.64
N ASP A 45 0.79 -6.81 8.71
CA ASP A 45 -0.19 -7.51 9.54
C ASP A 45 -1.12 -6.54 10.26
N LEU A 46 -0.60 -5.39 10.73
CA LEU A 46 -1.43 -4.34 11.31
C LEU A 46 -2.41 -3.75 10.29
N ILE A 47 -1.95 -3.47 9.07
CA ILE A 47 -2.80 -2.93 8.00
C ILE A 47 -3.83 -3.99 7.56
N ALA A 48 -3.41 -5.24 7.40
CA ALA A 48 -4.27 -6.35 7.01
C ALA A 48 -5.36 -6.64 8.07
N PHE A 49 -5.04 -6.50 9.36
CA PHE A 49 -6.01 -6.63 10.44
C PHE A 49 -7.06 -5.51 10.46
N MET A 50 -6.71 -4.31 9.98
CA MET A 50 -7.58 -3.14 9.96
C MET A 50 -8.46 -3.01 8.71
N HIS A 51 -8.32 -3.95 7.76
CA HIS A 51 -9.20 -4.05 6.59
C HIS A 51 -10.67 -4.25 7.02
#